data_AF-A0A3B5A9I7-F1
#
_entry.id   AF-A0A3B5A9I7-F1
#
_cell.length_a   1.000
_cell.length_b   1.000
_cell.length_c   1.000
_cell.angle_alpha   90.00
_cell.angle_beta   90.00
_cell.angle_gamma   90.00
#
_symmetry.space_group_name_H-M   'P 1'
#
loop_
_entity.id
_entity.type
_entity.pdbx_description
1 polymer ?
#
loop_
_entity_poly.entity_id
_entity_poly.type
_entity_poly.pdbx_seq_one_letter_code
_entity_poly.pdbx_strand_id
1 'polypeptide(L)'
;MYKHASPQRSDEAVQGLAVASSKTSASFVAVSVTIWFIMAQMCQGQLRAQLGTTPNIKHIVVGRCYTYVTIVNPSLSYDCEEIWRQFEEAVVHQSSCNVSVEDYYQMFNVMPQIWPCNRFLFWSKTRTLMHSYAAVFRHFWTLEDTLVGYMFNDLIWCGQDEDSGFDFSSCPNWSACRNHPVYSLWRQASQNFAETACGNITVLLNGSIVNAFNRKSMFGSVELDNLNPQRVDYVNIKVVTDLKGPHIESCSHGSIVDLIQILQSRGFRWTCTDNDQTLMILQCIQDPKQSSCQTCANSLQHRTSISSD
;
A
#
# COMPACT_ATOMS: atom_id res chain seq x y z
N MET A 1 27.49 -79.14 21.26
CA MET A 1 26.65 -78.45 20.26
C MET A 1 27.56 -77.67 19.33
N TYR A 2 27.82 -78.20 18.13
CA TYR A 2 27.69 -77.53 16.82
C TYR A 2 28.28 -78.48 15.77
N LYS A 3 27.43 -78.85 14.82
CA LYS A 3 27.74 -79.73 13.68
C LYS A 3 28.62 -78.99 12.68
N HIS A 4 29.62 -79.68 12.14
CA HIS A 4 30.18 -79.40 10.82
C HIS A 4 30.30 -80.72 10.06
N ALA A 5 29.65 -80.79 8.90
CA ALA A 5 29.97 -81.70 7.81
C ALA A 5 29.54 -81.01 6.50
N SER A 6 30.50 -80.80 5.61
CA SER A 6 30.39 -80.43 4.18
C SER A 6 29.64 -81.53 3.39
N PRO A 7 29.66 -81.63 2.03
CA PRO A 7 30.20 -80.77 0.94
C PRO A 7 29.15 -80.61 -0.21
N GLN A 8 29.39 -79.90 -1.32
CA GLN A 8 29.97 -80.38 -2.59
C GLN A 8 29.72 -79.29 -3.67
N ARG A 9 30.76 -78.91 -4.46
CA ARG A 9 31.01 -79.28 -5.89
C ARG A 9 30.14 -78.44 -6.86
N SER A 10 30.62 -77.80 -7.93
CA SER A 10 31.66 -78.14 -8.91
C SER A 10 32.05 -76.88 -9.69
N ASP A 11 33.28 -76.84 -10.18
CA ASP A 11 33.78 -75.92 -11.21
C ASP A 11 33.15 -76.19 -12.58
N GLU A 12 32.97 -75.13 -13.39
CA GLU A 12 33.32 -75.12 -14.82
C GLU A 12 33.37 -73.69 -15.41
N ALA A 13 34.47 -73.43 -16.13
CA ALA A 13 34.81 -72.32 -17.03
C ALA A 13 33.89 -72.32 -18.29
N VAL A 14 33.72 -71.31 -19.16
CA VAL A 14 34.38 -70.05 -19.55
C VAL A 14 33.45 -69.39 -20.59
N GLN A 15 33.33 -68.06 -20.65
CA GLN A 15 33.32 -67.26 -21.91
C GLN A 15 33.06 -65.77 -21.65
N GLY A 16 33.85 -64.93 -22.31
CA GLY A 16 34.05 -63.52 -21.97
C GLY A 16 32.96 -62.56 -22.45
N LEU A 17 33.03 -61.33 -21.93
CA LEU A 17 32.37 -60.17 -22.50
C LEU A 17 33.15 -58.88 -22.19
N ALA A 18 33.48 -58.22 -23.30
CA ALA A 18 33.77 -56.82 -23.57
C ALA A 18 33.94 -55.81 -22.42
N VAL A 19 35.02 -55.02 -22.57
CA VAL A 19 35.27 -53.72 -21.96
C VAL A 19 34.03 -52.81 -22.08
N ALA A 20 33.40 -52.48 -20.96
CA ALA A 20 32.40 -51.43 -20.86
C ALA A 20 33.03 -50.21 -20.16
N SER A 21 33.35 -49.20 -20.99
CA SER A 21 33.73 -47.85 -20.60
C SER A 21 32.84 -47.31 -19.48
N SER A 22 33.48 -46.73 -18.46
CA SER A 22 32.83 -46.06 -17.34
C SER A 22 31.91 -44.94 -17.84
N LYS A 23 30.60 -45.21 -17.88
CA LYS A 23 29.59 -44.16 -17.97
C LYS A 23 29.42 -43.56 -16.58
N THR A 24 30.44 -42.86 -16.11
CA THR A 24 30.28 -41.91 -15.02
C THR A 24 29.42 -40.76 -15.53
N SER A 25 28.13 -40.90 -15.26
CA SER A 25 27.43 -39.93 -14.43
C SER A 25 26.91 -38.64 -15.07
N ALA A 26 26.46 -38.69 -16.32
CA ALA A 26 25.54 -37.66 -16.82
C ALA A 26 24.26 -37.58 -15.95
N SER A 27 23.80 -38.72 -15.43
CA SER A 27 22.64 -38.78 -14.53
C SER A 27 22.91 -38.14 -13.16
N PHE A 28 24.08 -38.31 -12.52
CA PHE A 28 24.30 -37.63 -11.23
C PHE A 28 24.57 -36.14 -11.41
N VAL A 29 25.23 -35.71 -12.49
CA VAL A 29 25.41 -34.27 -12.78
C VAL A 29 24.04 -33.62 -13.01
N ALA A 30 23.16 -34.27 -13.78
CA ALA A 30 21.79 -33.79 -13.99
C ALA A 30 20.99 -33.74 -12.68
N VAL A 31 21.08 -34.78 -11.84
CA VAL A 31 20.38 -34.82 -10.54
C VAL A 31 20.94 -33.77 -9.56
N SER A 32 22.25 -33.53 -9.54
CA SER A 32 22.86 -32.49 -8.72
C SER A 32 22.42 -31.08 -9.15
N VAL A 33 22.31 -30.84 -10.46
CA VAL A 33 21.89 -29.54 -11.01
C VAL A 33 20.40 -29.31 -10.79
N THR A 34 19.55 -30.34 -10.92
CA THR A 34 18.12 -30.22 -10.62
C THR A 34 17.85 -30.04 -9.14
N ILE A 35 18.58 -30.70 -8.23
CA ILE A 35 18.49 -30.45 -6.79
C ILE A 35 18.93 -29.02 -6.46
N TRP A 36 20.00 -28.52 -7.07
CA TRP A 36 20.42 -27.11 -6.91
C TRP A 36 19.37 -26.13 -7.44
N PHE A 37 18.75 -26.41 -8.59
CA PHE A 37 17.68 -25.58 -9.15
C PHE A 37 16.39 -25.64 -8.30
N ILE A 38 16.04 -26.80 -7.74
CA ILE A 38 14.89 -26.95 -6.83
C ILE A 38 15.16 -26.25 -5.50
N MET A 39 16.37 -26.35 -4.94
CA MET A 39 16.77 -25.61 -3.74
C MET A 39 16.84 -24.10 -3.99
N ALA A 40 17.27 -23.67 -5.19
CA ALA A 40 17.26 -22.28 -5.61
C ALA A 40 15.84 -21.74 -5.87
N GLN A 41 14.94 -22.55 -6.44
CA GLN A 41 13.52 -22.23 -6.64
C GLN A 41 12.74 -22.24 -5.32
N MET A 42 13.09 -23.11 -4.37
CA MET A 42 12.55 -23.08 -3.00
C MET A 42 13.11 -21.91 -2.19
N CYS A 43 14.36 -21.47 -2.43
CA CYS A 43 14.91 -20.24 -1.83
C CYS A 43 14.33 -18.95 -2.44
N GLN A 44 13.77 -18.99 -3.65
CA GLN A 44 13.05 -17.85 -4.24
C GLN A 44 11.61 -17.73 -3.72
N GLY A 45 11.11 -18.73 -3.00
CA GLY A 45 9.74 -18.81 -2.51
C GLY A 45 9.48 -18.13 -1.16
N GLN A 46 10.51 -17.73 -0.39
CA GLN A 46 10.28 -17.16 0.94
C GLN A 46 11.45 -16.30 1.43
N LEU A 47 11.45 -15.00 1.09
CA LEU A 47 11.85 -13.91 1.99
C LEU A 47 11.54 -12.54 1.36
N ARG A 48 10.27 -12.20 1.12
CA ARG A 48 9.89 -10.83 1.53
C ARG A 48 9.93 -10.91 3.03
N ALA A 49 10.99 -10.38 3.65
CA ALA A 49 11.03 -10.25 5.10
C ALA A 49 9.69 -9.65 5.52
N GLN A 50 8.88 -10.43 6.24
CA GLN A 50 7.74 -9.90 6.95
C GLN A 50 8.35 -8.98 8.00
N LEU A 51 8.50 -7.71 7.67
CA LEU A 51 9.01 -6.72 8.61
C LEU A 51 8.06 -6.74 9.80
N GLY A 52 8.59 -6.98 10.99
CA GLY A 52 7.84 -6.81 12.23
C GLY A 52 7.47 -5.35 12.46
N THR A 53 6.99 -5.07 13.65
CA THR A 53 6.68 -3.72 14.12
C THR A 53 7.86 -2.79 13.89
N THR A 54 7.56 -1.56 13.49
CA THR A 54 8.58 -0.56 13.18
C THR A 54 9.44 -0.28 14.42
N PRO A 55 10.78 -0.40 14.33
CA PRO A 55 11.65 -0.13 15.48
C PRO A 55 11.42 1.27 16.05
N ASN A 56 11.38 1.39 17.38
CA ASN A 56 11.11 2.65 18.09
C ASN A 56 9.74 3.27 17.80
N ILE A 57 8.72 2.46 17.44
CA ILE A 57 7.38 2.94 17.09
C ILE A 57 6.80 3.97 18.08
N LYS A 58 6.94 3.76 19.40
CA LYS A 58 6.49 4.73 20.42
C LYS A 58 7.10 6.11 20.20
N HIS A 59 8.43 6.18 20.12
CA HIS A 59 9.16 7.44 19.96
C HIS A 59 8.78 8.14 18.64
N ILE A 60 8.60 7.37 17.57
CA ILE A 60 8.21 7.91 16.26
C ILE A 60 6.79 8.48 16.32
N VAL A 61 5.83 7.71 16.83
CA VAL A 61 4.41 8.10 16.88
C VAL A 61 4.20 9.30 17.80
N VAL A 62 4.75 9.25 19.02
CA VAL A 62 4.66 10.36 19.99
C VAL A 62 5.40 11.59 19.46
N GLY A 63 6.60 11.43 18.88
CA GLY A 63 7.35 12.55 18.29
C GLY A 63 6.61 13.21 17.12
N ARG A 64 5.97 12.43 16.25
CA ARG A 64 5.13 12.94 15.16
C ARG A 64 3.88 13.64 15.69
N CYS A 65 3.25 13.11 16.74
CA CYS A 65 2.13 13.78 17.40
C CYS A 65 2.52 15.16 17.92
N TYR A 66 3.62 15.26 18.68
CA TYR A 66 4.10 16.56 19.17
C TYR A 66 4.44 17.51 18.04
N THR A 67 5.12 17.04 17.00
CA THR A 67 5.41 17.83 15.79
C THR A 67 4.13 18.37 15.17
N TYR A 68 3.09 17.54 15.08
CA TYR A 68 1.83 17.94 14.49
C TYR A 68 1.12 19.02 15.31
N VAL A 69 0.94 18.80 16.62
CA VAL A 69 0.19 19.73 17.48
C VAL A 69 0.95 21.00 17.83
N THR A 70 2.28 21.03 17.65
CA THR A 70 3.10 22.24 17.94
C THR A 70 3.47 23.03 16.70
N ILE A 71 3.73 22.37 15.55
CA ILE A 71 4.27 23.01 14.35
C ILE A 71 3.23 23.01 13.22
N VAL A 72 2.60 21.86 12.93
CA VAL A 72 1.72 21.72 11.76
C VAL A 72 0.37 22.39 12.00
N ASN A 73 -0.25 22.13 13.14
CA ASN A 73 -1.54 22.70 13.51
C ASN A 73 -1.57 23.07 15.00
N PRO A 74 -0.99 24.23 15.37
CA PRO A 74 -0.86 24.70 16.75
C PRO A 74 -2.19 25.08 17.42
N SER A 75 -3.31 25.07 16.68
CA SER A 75 -4.64 25.29 17.25
C SER A 75 -5.18 24.07 17.99
N LEU A 76 -4.55 22.91 17.79
CA LEU A 76 -4.91 21.66 18.45
C LEU A 76 -4.10 21.48 19.73
N SER A 77 -4.75 20.98 20.76
CA SER A 77 -4.11 20.61 22.03
C SER A 77 -4.57 19.22 22.39
N TYR A 78 -3.75 18.21 22.08
CA TYR A 78 -3.99 16.82 22.47
C TYR A 78 -2.86 16.29 23.34
N ASP A 79 -3.20 15.33 24.20
CA ASP A 79 -2.23 14.59 24.98
C ASP A 79 -1.68 13.43 24.14
N CYS A 80 -0.45 13.61 23.64
CA CYS A 80 0.20 12.64 22.76
C CYS A 80 0.56 11.32 23.47
N GLU A 81 0.80 11.34 24.78
CA GLU A 81 1.06 10.12 25.55
C GLU A 81 -0.25 9.35 25.78
N GLU A 82 -1.36 10.05 26.02
CA GLU A 82 -2.68 9.42 26.12
C GLU A 82 -3.11 8.79 24.78
N ILE A 83 -2.93 9.48 23.64
CA ILE A 83 -3.20 8.89 22.32
C ILE A 83 -2.36 7.62 22.12
N TRP A 84 -1.06 7.67 22.46
CA TRP A 84 -0.19 6.50 22.39
C TRP A 84 -0.67 5.35 23.28
N ARG A 85 -1.06 5.64 24.53
CA ARG A 85 -1.55 4.62 25.47
C ARG A 85 -2.78 3.90 24.92
N GLN A 86 -3.74 4.65 24.38
CA GLN A 86 -4.96 4.09 23.78
C GLN A 86 -4.65 3.27 22.52
N PHE A 87 -3.70 3.72 21.71
CA PHE A 87 -3.20 2.95 20.56
C PHE A 87 -2.54 1.64 21.00
N GLU A 88 -1.67 1.70 22.00
CA GLU A 88 -0.92 0.56 22.52
C GLU A 88 -1.87 -0.51 23.07
N GLU A 89 -2.85 -0.10 23.90
CA GLU A 89 -3.87 -1.00 24.46
C GLU A 89 -4.68 -1.74 23.38
N ALA A 90 -4.97 -1.10 22.25
CA ALA A 90 -5.69 -1.72 21.13
C ALA A 90 -4.88 -2.84 20.43
N VAL A 91 -3.55 -2.81 20.54
CA VAL A 91 -2.65 -3.70 19.77
C VAL A 91 -2.00 -4.76 20.65
N VAL A 92 -1.41 -4.39 21.78
CA VAL A 92 -0.47 -5.25 22.52
C VAL A 92 -1.13 -6.38 23.31
N HIS A 93 -2.46 -6.33 23.45
CA HIS A 93 -3.25 -7.36 24.14
C HIS A 93 -3.99 -8.29 23.17
N GLN A 94 -3.73 -8.18 21.87
CA GLN A 94 -4.41 -8.90 20.81
C GLN A 94 -3.41 -9.61 19.91
N SER A 95 -3.77 -10.81 19.45
CA SER A 95 -2.99 -11.48 18.41
C SER A 95 -3.03 -10.68 17.11
N SER A 96 -2.01 -10.88 16.27
CA SER A 96 -1.79 -10.09 15.03
C SER A 96 -2.94 -10.08 14.02
N CYS A 97 -3.94 -10.96 14.17
CA CYS A 97 -5.12 -11.05 13.30
C CYS A 97 -6.46 -10.89 14.04
N ASN A 98 -6.43 -10.35 15.26
CA ASN A 98 -7.62 -10.15 16.10
C ASN A 98 -7.83 -8.69 16.53
N VAL A 99 -7.26 -7.72 15.79
CA VAL A 99 -7.44 -6.30 16.07
C VAL A 99 -8.51 -5.73 15.14
N SER A 100 -9.69 -5.49 15.69
CA SER A 100 -10.86 -4.94 15.01
C SER A 100 -10.79 -3.41 14.88
N VAL A 101 -11.78 -2.82 14.21
CA VAL A 101 -11.91 -1.36 14.10
C VAL A 101 -12.31 -0.77 15.44
N GLU A 102 -13.17 -1.48 16.16
CA GLU A 102 -13.74 -1.10 17.45
C GLU A 102 -12.66 -0.97 18.54
N ASP A 103 -11.61 -1.78 18.48
CA ASP A 103 -10.48 -1.70 19.42
C ASP A 103 -9.79 -0.32 19.37
N TYR A 104 -9.81 0.37 18.22
CA TYR A 104 -9.23 1.72 18.09
C TYR A 104 -10.17 2.85 18.49
N TYR A 105 -11.44 2.60 18.83
CA TYR A 105 -12.40 3.68 19.12
C TYR A 105 -11.94 4.61 20.24
N GLN A 106 -11.34 4.07 21.31
CA GLN A 106 -10.86 4.91 22.40
C GLN A 106 -9.72 5.83 21.96
N MET A 107 -8.81 5.35 21.11
CA MET A 107 -7.76 6.18 20.51
C MET A 107 -8.38 7.33 19.71
N PHE A 108 -9.36 7.08 18.84
CA PHE A 108 -9.99 8.13 18.04
C PHE A 108 -10.82 9.11 18.88
N ASN A 109 -11.44 8.66 19.97
CA ASN A 109 -12.24 9.51 20.86
C ASN A 109 -11.40 10.59 21.56
N VAL A 110 -10.12 10.33 21.83
CA VAL A 110 -9.22 11.30 22.48
C VAL A 110 -8.53 12.25 21.49
N MET A 111 -8.77 12.09 20.18
CA MET A 111 -8.19 12.94 19.12
C MET A 111 -9.21 13.39 18.04
N PRO A 112 -10.38 13.94 18.40
CA PRO A 112 -11.40 14.30 17.42
C PRO A 112 -10.96 15.49 16.55
N GLN A 113 -11.00 15.36 15.22
CA GLN A 113 -10.57 16.41 14.29
C GLN A 113 -11.64 16.78 13.28
N ILE A 114 -11.75 18.07 12.97
CA ILE A 114 -12.60 18.61 11.90
C ILE A 114 -11.70 19.40 10.94
N TRP A 115 -11.92 19.20 9.64
CA TRP A 115 -11.10 19.81 8.60
C TRP A 115 -11.86 20.87 7.81
N PRO A 116 -11.16 21.87 7.25
CA PRO A 116 -11.79 22.87 6.40
C PRO A 116 -12.42 22.22 5.15
N CYS A 117 -13.66 22.60 4.82
CA CYS A 117 -14.33 22.17 3.61
C CYS A 117 -13.59 22.61 2.33
N ASN A 118 -13.94 21.98 1.20
CA ASN A 118 -13.37 22.25 -0.14
C ASN A 118 -11.91 21.82 -0.33
N ARG A 119 -11.36 21.04 0.61
CA ARG A 119 -9.94 20.69 0.63
C ARG A 119 -9.64 19.19 0.59
N PHE A 120 -10.63 18.34 0.74
CA PHE A 120 -10.42 16.90 0.87
C PHE A 120 -9.94 16.28 -0.45
N LEU A 121 -8.81 15.58 -0.38
CA LEU A 121 -8.21 14.83 -1.49
C LEU A 121 -8.14 13.35 -1.12
N PHE A 122 -9.01 12.57 -1.76
CA PHE A 122 -8.99 11.11 -1.75
C PHE A 122 -8.12 10.60 -2.88
N TRP A 123 -7.60 9.39 -2.74
CA TRP A 123 -6.73 8.81 -3.75
C TRP A 123 -6.78 7.28 -3.70
N SER A 124 -6.59 6.62 -4.84
CA SER A 124 -6.48 5.16 -4.91
C SER A 124 -5.41 4.76 -5.91
N LYS A 125 -4.41 4.03 -5.42
CA LYS A 125 -3.27 3.53 -6.21
C LYS A 125 -2.48 4.65 -6.94
N THR A 126 -2.48 5.86 -6.38
CA THR A 126 -1.84 7.08 -6.91
C THR A 126 -0.97 7.80 -5.88
N ARG A 127 -0.56 7.13 -4.79
CA ARG A 127 0.14 7.70 -3.62
C ARG A 127 1.24 8.71 -3.96
N THR A 128 2.20 8.31 -4.80
CA THR A 128 3.37 9.15 -5.14
C THR A 128 2.97 10.44 -5.84
N LEU A 129 2.04 10.34 -6.79
CA LEU A 129 1.52 11.50 -7.51
C LEU A 129 0.66 12.37 -6.58
N MET A 130 -0.17 11.76 -5.74
CA MET A 130 -0.97 12.45 -4.73
C MET A 130 -0.09 13.31 -3.81
N HIS A 131 0.99 12.76 -3.25
CA HIS A 131 1.86 13.54 -2.37
C HIS A 131 2.50 14.73 -3.09
N SER A 132 2.89 14.54 -4.35
CA SER A 132 3.42 15.63 -5.19
C SER A 132 2.36 16.70 -5.47
N TYR A 133 1.12 16.27 -5.72
CA TYR A 133 -0.01 17.15 -5.98
C TYR A 133 -0.38 17.98 -4.74
N ALA A 134 -0.53 17.34 -3.58
CA ALA A 134 -0.82 18.02 -2.32
C ALA A 134 0.30 18.99 -1.90
N ALA A 135 1.57 18.63 -2.12
CA ALA A 135 2.70 19.50 -1.79
C ALA A 135 2.73 20.80 -2.61
N VAL A 136 2.36 20.73 -3.90
CA VAL A 136 2.30 21.90 -4.78
C VAL A 136 1.02 22.70 -4.54
N PHE A 137 -0.10 22.02 -4.36
CA PHE A 137 -1.41 22.62 -4.06
C PHE A 137 -1.69 22.49 -2.57
N ARG A 138 -1.02 23.34 -1.78
CA ARG A 138 -1.12 23.42 -0.30
C ARG A 138 -2.53 23.67 0.26
N HIS A 139 -3.54 23.70 -0.62
CA HIS A 139 -4.94 23.73 -0.22
C HIS A 139 -5.55 22.33 -0.06
N PHE A 140 -4.92 21.26 -0.55
CA PHE A 140 -5.45 19.91 -0.35
C PHE A 140 -5.06 19.35 1.01
N TRP A 141 -5.94 18.52 1.54
CA TRP A 141 -5.76 17.74 2.75
C TRP A 141 -6.06 16.30 2.40
N THR A 142 -5.08 15.42 2.58
CA THR A 142 -5.26 13.98 2.43
C THR A 142 -5.44 13.35 3.80
N LEU A 143 -5.74 12.05 3.83
CA LEU A 143 -5.80 11.32 5.09
C LEU A 143 -4.45 11.39 5.83
N GLU A 144 -3.34 11.36 5.11
CA GLU A 144 -1.97 11.45 5.64
C GLU A 144 -1.65 12.80 6.29
N ASP A 145 -2.39 13.86 5.95
CA ASP A 145 -2.23 15.19 6.55
C ASP A 145 -3.04 15.37 7.85
N THR A 146 -3.91 14.41 8.21
CA THR A 146 -4.60 14.39 9.50
C THR A 146 -3.65 14.03 10.65
N LEU A 147 -4.00 14.22 11.93
CA LEU A 147 -3.12 13.81 13.03
C LEU A 147 -2.88 12.30 13.02
N VAL A 148 -3.94 11.49 12.83
CA VAL A 148 -3.79 10.02 12.75
C VAL A 148 -2.94 9.63 11.56
N GLY A 149 -3.18 10.25 10.40
CA GLY A 149 -2.37 10.03 9.21
C GLY A 149 -0.91 10.36 9.48
N TYR A 150 -0.64 11.58 9.93
CA TYR A 150 0.70 12.08 10.20
C TYR A 150 1.46 11.21 11.21
N MET A 151 0.80 10.76 12.28
CA MET A 151 1.38 9.88 13.30
C MET A 151 1.77 8.53 12.72
N PHE A 152 0.86 7.86 12.01
CA PHE A 152 1.01 6.45 11.64
C PHE A 152 1.44 6.20 10.19
N ASN A 153 1.59 7.24 9.37
CA ASN A 153 1.94 7.10 7.96
C ASN A 153 3.25 6.30 7.77
N ASP A 154 3.24 5.33 6.86
CA ASP A 154 4.35 4.41 6.55
C ASP A 154 4.86 3.54 7.71
N LEU A 155 4.14 3.48 8.84
CA LEU A 155 4.48 2.59 9.96
C LEU A 155 3.77 1.24 9.82
N ILE A 156 4.42 0.20 10.35
CA ILE A 156 3.90 -1.16 10.47
C ILE A 156 3.92 -1.54 11.95
N TRP A 157 2.87 -2.23 12.41
CA TRP A 157 2.77 -2.75 13.78
C TRP A 157 1.87 -3.98 13.85
N CYS A 158 2.14 -4.81 14.85
CA CYS A 158 1.29 -5.93 15.23
C CYS A 158 1.63 -6.39 16.66
N GLY A 159 0.68 -7.05 17.33
CA GLY A 159 0.87 -7.65 18.65
C GLY A 159 1.46 -9.05 18.58
N GLN A 160 2.10 -9.49 19.66
CA GLN A 160 2.53 -10.87 19.83
C GLN A 160 1.33 -11.80 20.06
N ASP A 161 1.47 -13.08 19.71
CA ASP A 161 0.37 -14.05 19.85
C ASP A 161 0.23 -14.62 21.28
N GLU A 162 1.33 -14.78 22.00
CA GLU A 162 1.37 -15.44 23.33
C GLU A 162 1.61 -14.46 24.49
N ASP A 163 2.38 -13.40 24.25
CA ASP A 163 2.79 -12.42 25.26
C ASP A 163 2.15 -11.04 24.98
N SER A 164 2.09 -10.19 26.02
CA SER A 164 1.71 -8.80 25.81
C SER A 164 2.87 -8.01 25.23
N GLY A 165 2.69 -7.41 24.07
CA GLY A 165 3.72 -6.56 23.46
C GLY A 165 3.62 -6.50 21.95
N PHE A 166 4.50 -5.69 21.35
CA PHE A 166 4.65 -5.63 19.89
C PHE A 166 5.56 -6.76 19.40
N ASP A 167 5.19 -7.38 18.28
CA ASP A 167 6.09 -8.29 17.59
C ASP A 167 7.01 -7.49 16.65
N PHE A 168 8.29 -7.39 17.01
CA PHE A 168 9.32 -6.73 16.20
C PHE A 168 10.02 -7.68 15.22
N SER A 169 9.76 -8.99 15.32
CA SER A 169 10.38 -10.02 14.49
C SER A 169 9.61 -10.20 13.19
N SER A 170 8.28 -10.28 13.25
CA SER A 170 7.44 -10.55 12.08
C SER A 170 6.01 -10.06 12.28
N CYS A 171 5.45 -9.38 11.27
CA CYS A 171 4.03 -9.09 11.21
C CYS A 171 3.39 -9.81 10.01
N PRO A 172 2.13 -10.27 10.12
CA PRO A 172 1.43 -10.82 8.98
C PRO A 172 1.30 -9.78 7.87
N ASN A 173 1.13 -10.25 6.63
CA ASN A 173 0.80 -9.36 5.53
C ASN A 173 -0.59 -8.73 5.79
N TRP A 174 -0.79 -7.46 5.39
CA TRP A 174 -2.06 -6.74 5.58
C TRP A 174 -3.27 -7.49 4.99
N SER A 175 -3.07 -8.29 3.93
CA SER A 175 -4.12 -9.09 3.29
C SER A 175 -4.28 -10.49 3.88
N ALA A 176 -3.50 -10.86 4.90
CA ALA A 176 -3.52 -12.20 5.48
C ALA A 176 -4.80 -12.46 6.28
N CYS A 177 -5.40 -11.40 6.85
CA CYS A 177 -6.60 -11.52 7.67
C CYS A 177 -7.44 -10.24 7.65
N ARG A 178 -8.72 -10.38 8.00
CA ARG A 178 -9.69 -9.27 8.00
C ARG A 178 -9.43 -8.26 9.11
N ASN A 179 -9.08 -8.74 10.31
CA ASN A 179 -8.86 -7.93 11.51
C ASN A 179 -7.35 -7.71 11.73
N HIS A 180 -6.68 -7.24 10.67
CA HIS A 180 -5.27 -6.88 10.75
C HIS A 180 -5.12 -5.49 11.40
N PRO A 181 -4.23 -5.30 12.39
CA PRO A 181 -4.14 -4.07 13.19
C PRO A 181 -3.94 -2.81 12.35
N VAL A 182 -3.00 -2.82 11.41
CA VAL A 182 -2.77 -1.69 10.49
C VAL A 182 -4.00 -1.41 9.62
N TYR A 183 -4.62 -2.45 9.04
CA TYR A 183 -5.79 -2.29 8.18
C TYR A 183 -6.98 -1.74 8.94
N SER A 184 -7.23 -2.22 10.17
CA SER A 184 -8.31 -1.75 11.03
C SER A 184 -8.16 -0.28 11.41
N LEU A 185 -6.95 0.19 11.77
CA LEU A 185 -6.69 1.61 12.03
C LEU A 185 -6.97 2.47 10.80
N TRP A 186 -6.42 2.09 9.64
CA TRP A 186 -6.64 2.84 8.40
C TRP A 186 -8.10 2.82 7.96
N ARG A 187 -8.83 1.72 8.21
CA ARG A 187 -10.28 1.64 7.95
C ARG A 187 -11.06 2.64 8.79
N GLN A 188 -10.77 2.74 10.09
CA GLN A 188 -11.41 3.74 10.95
C GLN A 188 -11.01 5.17 10.55
N ALA A 189 -9.73 5.41 10.27
CA ALA A 189 -9.24 6.72 9.85
C ALA A 189 -9.91 7.18 8.55
N SER A 190 -10.01 6.27 7.57
CA SER A 190 -10.65 6.52 6.28
C SER A 190 -12.14 6.80 6.42
N GLN A 191 -12.84 6.07 7.30
CA GLN A 191 -14.23 6.32 7.62
C GLN A 191 -14.42 7.72 8.21
N ASN A 192 -13.68 8.07 9.28
CA ASN A 192 -13.77 9.39 9.91
C ASN A 192 -13.46 10.53 8.91
N PHE A 193 -12.47 10.34 8.04
CA PHE A 193 -12.10 11.34 7.04
C PHE A 193 -13.21 11.54 5.99
N ALA A 194 -13.88 10.46 5.56
CA ALA A 194 -15.00 10.55 4.65
C ALA A 194 -16.27 11.15 5.29
N GLU A 195 -16.59 10.78 6.53
CA GLU A 195 -17.75 11.31 7.26
C GLU A 195 -17.63 12.81 7.53
N THR A 196 -16.40 13.31 7.71
CA THR A 196 -16.10 14.72 7.95
C THR A 196 -16.00 15.55 6.66
N ALA A 197 -15.90 14.91 5.50
CA ALA A 197 -15.75 15.57 4.20
C ALA A 197 -16.92 16.50 3.87
N CYS A 198 -16.59 17.68 3.34
CA CYS A 198 -17.58 18.69 2.97
C CYS A 198 -17.09 19.64 1.86
N GLY A 199 -18.05 20.26 1.17
CA GLY A 199 -17.81 21.11 0.02
C GLY A 199 -17.34 20.31 -1.20
N ASN A 200 -16.43 20.89 -1.98
CA ASN A 200 -15.81 20.26 -3.13
C ASN A 200 -14.69 19.30 -2.69
N ILE A 201 -14.83 18.02 -3.03
CA ILE A 201 -13.78 17.03 -2.80
C ILE A 201 -13.11 16.67 -4.12
N THR A 202 -11.90 16.14 -4.06
CA THR A 202 -11.18 15.61 -5.22
C THR A 202 -10.83 14.14 -4.97
N VAL A 203 -10.94 13.30 -6.00
CA VAL A 203 -10.44 11.92 -5.98
C VAL A 203 -9.45 11.71 -7.12
N LEU A 204 -8.27 11.19 -6.79
CA LEU A 204 -7.21 10.89 -7.75
C LEU A 204 -7.12 9.38 -8.03
N LEU A 205 -7.38 8.98 -9.26
CA LEU A 205 -7.41 7.57 -9.70
C LEU A 205 -6.39 7.31 -10.80
N ASN A 206 -5.87 6.08 -10.86
CA ASN A 206 -4.86 5.66 -11.83
C ASN A 206 -5.52 5.02 -13.05
N GLY A 207 -5.57 5.73 -14.17
CA GLY A 207 -6.09 5.23 -15.46
C GLY A 207 -5.11 4.36 -16.24
N SER A 208 -3.86 4.19 -15.78
CA SER A 208 -2.88 3.31 -16.43
C SER A 208 -2.93 1.85 -15.97
N ILE A 209 -3.96 1.51 -15.19
CA ILE A 209 -4.19 0.16 -14.67
C ILE A 209 -5.65 -0.25 -14.90
N VAL A 210 -5.88 -1.57 -14.93
CA VAL A 210 -7.25 -2.11 -14.84
C VAL A 210 -7.82 -1.91 -13.43
N ASN A 211 -9.12 -1.71 -13.33
CA ASN A 211 -9.84 -1.40 -12.10
C ASN A 211 -9.23 -0.18 -11.39
N ALA A 212 -9.16 0.94 -12.12
CA ALA A 212 -8.73 2.24 -11.57
C ALA A 212 -9.57 2.60 -10.35
N PHE A 213 -10.88 2.43 -10.47
CA PHE A 213 -11.79 2.29 -9.35
C PHE A 213 -11.98 0.80 -8.99
N ASN A 214 -11.99 0.50 -7.70
CA ASN A 214 -12.31 -0.83 -7.21
C ASN A 214 -13.24 -0.70 -6.01
N ARG A 215 -14.45 -1.26 -6.13
CA ARG A 215 -15.46 -1.25 -5.06
C ARG A 215 -14.98 -1.87 -3.75
N LYS A 216 -13.99 -2.78 -3.80
CA LYS A 216 -13.40 -3.45 -2.62
C LYS A 216 -12.16 -2.72 -2.04
N SER A 217 -11.72 -1.61 -2.66
CA SER A 217 -10.60 -0.81 -2.12
C SER A 217 -11.04 0.02 -0.90
N MET A 218 -10.10 0.61 -0.16
CA MET A 218 -10.41 1.54 0.95
C MET A 218 -11.30 2.69 0.48
N PHE A 219 -10.92 3.33 -0.64
CA PHE A 219 -11.76 4.34 -1.26
C PHE A 219 -13.15 3.82 -1.63
N GLY A 220 -13.22 2.66 -2.30
CA GLY A 220 -14.48 2.14 -2.82
C GLY A 220 -15.44 1.60 -1.75
N SER A 221 -14.94 0.95 -0.71
CA SER A 221 -15.75 0.22 0.28
C SER A 221 -15.92 0.93 1.63
N VAL A 222 -15.10 1.95 1.89
CA VAL A 222 -15.12 2.68 3.16
C VAL A 222 -15.35 4.15 2.88
N GLU A 223 -14.45 4.81 2.18
CA GLU A 223 -14.50 6.28 2.04
C GLU A 223 -15.74 6.70 1.25
N LEU A 224 -15.93 6.14 0.05
CA LEU A 224 -17.06 6.46 -0.81
C LEU A 224 -18.38 6.23 -0.09
N ASP A 225 -18.54 5.10 0.61
CA ASP A 225 -19.78 4.75 1.31
C ASP A 225 -20.11 5.69 2.46
N ASN A 226 -19.10 6.26 3.10
CA ASN A 226 -19.27 7.19 4.22
C ASN A 226 -19.35 8.67 3.80
N LEU A 227 -19.20 8.99 2.50
CA LEU A 227 -19.48 10.35 2.00
C LEU A 227 -20.96 10.71 2.16
N ASN A 228 -21.22 11.93 2.62
CA ASN A 228 -22.56 12.46 2.78
C ASN A 228 -22.93 13.43 1.63
N PRO A 229 -23.94 13.11 0.78
CA PRO A 229 -24.34 13.96 -0.34
C PRO A 229 -24.97 15.30 0.07
N GLN A 230 -25.35 15.47 1.34
CA GLN A 230 -25.83 16.75 1.87
C GLN A 230 -24.70 17.68 2.31
N ARG A 231 -23.48 17.15 2.51
CA ARG A 231 -22.30 17.94 2.93
C ARG A 231 -21.31 18.13 1.80
N VAL A 232 -21.21 17.18 0.89
CA VAL A 232 -20.33 17.22 -0.28
C VAL A 232 -21.08 17.84 -1.44
N ASP A 233 -20.68 19.06 -1.81
CA ASP A 233 -21.30 19.82 -2.90
C ASP A 233 -20.95 19.22 -4.26
N TYR A 234 -19.72 18.71 -4.39
CA TYR A 234 -19.18 18.25 -5.67
C TYR A 234 -18.01 17.26 -5.51
N VAL A 235 -17.99 16.21 -6.35
CA VAL A 235 -16.90 15.22 -6.43
C VAL A 235 -16.11 15.42 -7.72
N ASN A 236 -14.87 15.90 -7.61
CA ASN A 236 -13.98 16.09 -8.75
C ASN A 236 -13.13 14.83 -8.97
N ILE A 237 -13.45 14.03 -9.97
CA ILE A 237 -12.68 12.84 -10.34
C ILE A 237 -11.56 13.26 -11.27
N LYS A 238 -10.31 12.95 -10.92
CA LYS A 238 -9.15 13.12 -11.77
C LYS A 238 -8.58 11.75 -12.09
N VAL A 239 -8.72 11.32 -13.35
CA VAL A 239 -8.14 10.07 -13.84
C VAL A 239 -6.81 10.40 -14.48
N VAL A 240 -5.73 9.90 -13.88
CA VAL A 240 -4.38 10.16 -14.34
C VAL A 240 -3.79 8.93 -14.98
N THR A 241 -3.21 9.13 -16.15
CA THR A 241 -2.42 8.11 -16.82
C THR A 241 -0.95 8.49 -16.81
N ASP A 242 -0.09 7.47 -16.81
CA ASP A 242 1.35 7.59 -16.95
C ASP A 242 1.68 8.25 -18.30
N LEU A 243 2.73 9.08 -18.33
CA LEU A 243 3.15 9.82 -19.53
C LEU A 243 3.45 8.94 -20.76
N LYS A 244 3.83 7.67 -20.56
CA LYS A 244 4.14 6.69 -21.61
C LYS A 244 2.96 5.76 -21.92
N GLY A 245 1.85 5.91 -21.20
CA GLY A 245 0.83 4.89 -21.11
C GLY A 245 1.32 3.64 -20.35
N PRO A 246 0.49 2.58 -20.30
CA PRO A 246 -0.75 2.43 -21.07
C PRO A 246 -1.87 3.36 -20.59
N HIS A 247 -2.81 3.73 -21.47
CA HIS A 247 -4.04 4.45 -21.12
C HIS A 247 -5.18 3.43 -21.11
N ILE A 248 -5.44 2.81 -19.95
CA ILE A 248 -6.33 1.65 -19.83
C ILE A 248 -7.76 2.08 -19.49
N GLU A 249 -7.92 2.97 -18.53
CA GLU A 249 -9.21 3.48 -18.08
C GLU A 249 -9.26 5.01 -18.14
N SER A 250 -10.47 5.53 -18.35
CA SER A 250 -10.73 6.96 -18.54
C SER A 250 -12.11 7.32 -17.98
N CYS A 251 -12.46 8.60 -17.99
CA CYS A 251 -13.78 9.07 -17.55
C CYS A 251 -14.96 8.45 -18.31
N SER A 252 -14.72 7.89 -19.49
CA SER A 252 -15.72 7.25 -20.33
C SER A 252 -15.53 5.74 -20.48
N HIS A 253 -14.56 5.14 -19.78
CA HIS A 253 -14.20 3.73 -19.97
C HIS A 253 -13.81 3.00 -18.67
N GLY A 254 -14.13 1.70 -18.61
CA GLY A 254 -13.74 0.81 -17.52
C GLY A 254 -14.45 1.13 -16.20
N SER A 255 -13.78 0.84 -15.09
CA SER A 255 -14.36 0.93 -13.74
C SER A 255 -14.71 2.36 -13.29
N ILE A 256 -14.16 3.38 -13.96
CA ILE A 256 -14.51 4.78 -13.69
C ILE A 256 -15.99 5.06 -14.00
N VAL A 257 -16.55 4.41 -15.02
CA VAL A 257 -17.98 4.53 -15.35
C VAL A 257 -18.84 3.98 -14.20
N ASP A 258 -18.41 2.88 -13.58
CA ASP A 258 -19.12 2.31 -12.41
C ASP A 258 -19.10 3.28 -11.22
N LEU A 259 -17.96 3.94 -10.96
CA LEU A 259 -17.87 4.99 -9.93
C LEU A 259 -18.85 6.13 -10.21
N ILE A 260 -18.91 6.61 -11.46
CA ILE A 260 -19.83 7.67 -11.87
C ILE A 260 -21.28 7.27 -11.64
N GLN A 261 -21.66 6.03 -11.97
CA GLN A 261 -23.00 5.50 -11.72
C GLN A 261 -23.33 5.45 -10.21
N ILE A 262 -22.37 5.05 -9.37
CA ILE A 262 -22.54 5.05 -7.91
C ILE A 262 -22.75 6.48 -7.39
N LEU A 263 -21.94 7.44 -7.84
CA LEU A 263 -22.09 8.85 -7.44
C LEU A 263 -23.44 9.41 -7.87
N GLN A 264 -23.87 9.16 -9.10
CA GLN A 264 -25.15 9.60 -9.63
C GLN A 264 -26.33 9.00 -8.86
N SER A 265 -26.33 7.68 -8.62
CA SER A 265 -27.40 6.99 -7.89
C SER A 265 -27.53 7.44 -6.43
N ARG A 266 -26.43 7.92 -5.84
CA ARG A 266 -26.40 8.47 -4.48
C ARG A 266 -26.64 9.99 -4.42
N GLY A 267 -26.92 10.63 -5.55
CA GLY A 267 -27.29 12.03 -5.63
C GLY A 267 -26.12 13.02 -5.57
N PHE A 268 -24.88 12.57 -5.75
CA PHE A 268 -23.73 13.47 -5.82
C PHE A 268 -23.67 14.18 -7.17
N ARG A 269 -23.24 15.45 -7.13
CA ARG A 269 -22.76 16.16 -8.33
C ARG A 269 -21.29 15.81 -8.53
N TRP A 270 -20.87 15.63 -9.77
CA TRP A 270 -19.53 15.15 -10.09
C TRP A 270 -19.01 15.71 -11.41
N THR A 271 -17.69 15.79 -11.52
CA THR A 271 -16.94 15.99 -12.77
C THR A 271 -15.96 14.85 -12.89
N CYS A 272 -15.59 14.54 -14.13
CA CYS A 272 -14.47 13.66 -14.39
C CYS A 272 -13.56 14.31 -15.43
N THR A 273 -12.25 14.35 -15.13
CA THR A 273 -11.23 14.90 -16.01
C THR A 273 -10.16 13.85 -16.25
N ASP A 274 -10.02 13.46 -17.52
CA ASP A 274 -8.85 12.73 -18.01
C ASP A 274 -7.69 13.70 -18.22
N ASN A 275 -6.47 13.28 -17.90
CA ASN A 275 -5.24 13.97 -18.28
C ASN A 275 -5.21 15.46 -17.90
N ASP A 276 -5.55 15.78 -16.65
CA ASP A 276 -5.44 17.12 -16.11
C ASP A 276 -4.03 17.70 -16.34
N GLN A 277 -3.97 18.89 -16.94
CA GLN A 277 -2.72 19.52 -17.36
C GLN A 277 -1.75 19.73 -16.19
N THR A 278 -2.25 20.03 -15.00
CA THR A 278 -1.44 20.22 -13.81
C THR A 278 -0.78 18.92 -13.39
N LEU A 279 -1.54 17.83 -13.38
CA LEU A 279 -1.03 16.51 -13.01
C LEU A 279 -0.04 15.99 -14.07
N MET A 280 -0.25 16.32 -15.35
CA MET A 280 0.73 16.07 -16.41
C MET A 280 2.04 16.85 -16.17
N ILE A 281 1.96 18.14 -15.84
CA ILE A 281 3.13 18.97 -15.51
C ILE A 281 3.91 18.36 -14.33
N LEU A 282 3.22 17.90 -13.28
CA LEU A 282 3.86 17.26 -12.14
C LEU A 282 4.61 15.98 -12.52
N GLN A 283 4.01 15.14 -13.37
CA GLN A 283 4.71 13.96 -13.91
C GLN A 283 5.94 14.37 -14.74
N CYS A 284 5.82 15.43 -15.54
CA CYS A 284 6.92 15.94 -16.35
C CYS A 284 8.09 16.52 -15.54
N ILE A 285 7.83 17.08 -14.36
CA ILE A 285 8.90 17.53 -13.46
C ILE A 285 9.69 16.33 -12.93
N GLN A 286 9.01 15.19 -12.70
CA GLN A 286 9.65 13.96 -12.24
C GLN A 286 10.42 13.24 -13.35
N ASP A 287 9.94 13.28 -14.60
CA ASP A 287 10.62 12.69 -15.77
C ASP A 287 10.59 13.64 -16.99
N PRO A 288 11.49 14.66 -17.03
CA PRO A 288 11.44 15.73 -18.03
C PRO A 288 11.88 15.32 -19.43
N LYS A 289 12.47 14.12 -19.59
CA LYS A 289 13.03 13.66 -20.88
C LYS A 289 11.97 13.07 -21.81
N GLN A 290 10.73 12.98 -21.35
CA GLN A 290 9.62 12.39 -22.08
C GLN A 290 9.16 13.32 -23.21
N SER A 291 8.84 12.73 -24.36
CA SER A 291 8.35 13.50 -25.52
C SER A 291 7.06 14.25 -25.21
N SER A 292 6.15 13.65 -24.43
CA SER A 292 4.91 14.29 -23.96
C SER A 292 5.13 15.52 -23.08
N CYS A 293 6.34 15.70 -22.54
CA CYS A 293 6.72 16.85 -21.72
C CYS A 293 7.34 18.02 -22.51
N GLN A 294 7.57 17.86 -23.82
CA GLN A 294 8.19 18.90 -24.66
C GLN A 294 7.37 20.20 -24.70
N THR A 295 6.03 20.12 -24.65
CA THR A 295 5.15 21.30 -24.57
C THR A 295 5.36 22.09 -23.27
N CYS A 296 5.70 21.42 -22.17
CA CYS A 296 6.06 22.06 -20.90
C CYS A 296 7.44 22.71 -20.97
N ALA A 297 8.40 22.08 -21.66
CA ALA A 297 9.74 22.65 -21.85
C ALA A 297 9.73 23.92 -22.72
N ASN A 298 8.96 23.91 -23.81
CA ASN A 298 8.89 25.04 -24.74
C ASN A 298 8.22 26.28 -24.12
N SER A 299 7.24 26.10 -23.23
CA SER A 299 6.55 27.20 -22.53
C SER A 299 7.42 27.85 -21.43
N LEU A 300 8.36 27.11 -20.83
CA LEU A 300 9.34 27.65 -19.89
C LEU A 300 10.47 28.42 -20.58
N GLN A 301 10.91 27.98 -21.77
CA GLN A 301 11.90 28.68 -22.60
C GLN A 301 11.35 30.00 -23.19
N HIS A 302 10.05 30.06 -23.48
CA HIS A 302 9.44 31.28 -24.00
C HIS A 302 9.27 32.38 -22.93
N ARG A 303 9.27 32.04 -21.63
CA ARG A 303 9.23 33.04 -20.54
C ARG A 303 10.60 33.62 -20.20
N THR A 304 11.67 32.84 -20.37
CA THR A 304 13.05 33.31 -20.13
C THR A 304 13.53 34.26 -21.21
N SER A 305 13.03 34.13 -22.44
CA SER A 305 13.27 35.07 -23.54
C SER A 305 12.51 36.39 -23.41
N ILE A 306 11.32 36.40 -22.79
CA ILE A 306 10.55 37.63 -22.56
C ILE A 306 11.04 38.42 -21.33
N SER A 307 11.72 37.77 -20.39
CA SER A 307 12.30 38.45 -19.22
C SER A 307 13.73 38.97 -19.45
N SER A 308 14.23 38.90 -20.69
CA SER A 308 15.58 39.34 -21.08
C SER A 308 15.59 40.49 -22.09
N ASP A 309 14.43 41.10 -22.35
CA ASP A 309 14.27 42.37 -23.07
C ASP A 309 13.88 43.52 -22.13
#